data_AF-A0A7S0J1I9-F1
#
_entry.id   AF-A0A7S0J1I9-F1
#
_cell.length_a   1.000
_cell.length_b   1.000
_cell.length_c   1.000
_cell.angle_alpha   90.00
_cell.angle_beta   90.00
_cell.angle_gamma   90.00
#
_symmetry.space_group_name_H-M   'P 1'
#
loop_
_entity.id
_entity.type
_entity.pdbx_description
1 polymer ?
#
loop_
_entity_poly.entity_id
_entity_poly.type
_entity_poly.pdbx_seq_one_letter_code
_entity_poly.pdbx_strand_id
1 'polypeptide(L)'
;VTDALYDELVAPLLHVLPMGPGADISAAAALSCFHVFALQSRGAFDVRWCRGGISEKIFAPWQQRLEARGNVLLQGGARVSGVRAAISPTRGDEAEAQRLLVEVLGQDEPIA
;
A
#
# COMPACT_ATOMS: atom_id res chain seq x y z
N VAL A 1 -28.81 11.14 -1.52
CA VAL A 1 -28.29 11.09 -2.90
C VAL A 1 -29.48 10.77 -3.77
N THR A 2 -29.77 11.57 -4.80
CA THR A 2 -30.83 11.24 -5.76
C THR A 2 -30.32 10.18 -6.74
N ASP A 3 -31.23 9.41 -7.35
CA ASP A 3 -30.84 8.38 -8.33
C ASP A 3 -30.05 9.01 -9.49
N ALA A 4 -30.49 10.16 -10.01
CA ALA A 4 -29.75 10.92 -11.02
C ALA A 4 -28.34 11.33 -10.56
N LEU A 5 -28.17 11.80 -9.31
CA LEU A 5 -26.84 12.14 -8.79
C LEU A 5 -25.96 10.88 -8.65
N TYR A 6 -26.56 9.76 -8.28
CA TYR A 6 -25.84 8.51 -8.16
C TYR A 6 -25.35 8.04 -9.54
N ASP A 7 -26.25 7.98 -10.51
CA ASP A 7 -25.98 7.44 -11.85
C ASP A 7 -25.05 8.35 -12.67
N GLU A 8 -25.21 9.67 -12.55
CA GLU A 8 -24.48 10.62 -13.39
C GLU A 8 -23.12 11.04 -12.79
N LEU A 9 -22.95 10.95 -11.47
CA LEU A 9 -21.75 11.42 -10.79
C LEU A 9 -21.09 10.34 -9.94
N VAL A 10 -21.82 9.73 -9.01
CA VAL A 10 -21.22 8.85 -7.99
C VAL A 10 -20.70 7.56 -8.63
N ALA A 11 -21.53 6.86 -9.40
CA ALA A 11 -21.15 5.60 -10.03
C ALA A 11 -19.96 5.76 -11.00
N PRO A 12 -19.91 6.77 -11.88
CA PRO A 12 -18.71 7.04 -12.69
C PRO A 12 -17.46 7.31 -11.85
N LEU A 13 -17.56 8.10 -10.78
CA LEU A 13 -16.42 8.39 -9.90
C LEU A 13 -15.90 7.15 -9.17
N LEU A 14 -16.78 6.21 -8.79
CA LEU A 14 -16.41 4.91 -8.21
C LEU A 14 -15.67 4.02 -9.21
N HIS A 15 -15.99 4.11 -10.50
CA HIS A 15 -15.28 3.35 -11.51
C HIS A 15 -13.90 3.90 -11.86
N VAL A 16 -13.69 5.22 -11.73
CA VAL A 16 -12.41 5.83 -12.13
C VAL A 16 -11.45 6.09 -10.98
N LEU A 17 -11.92 6.27 -9.73
CA LEU A 17 -11.02 6.54 -8.59
C LEU A 17 -10.75 5.28 -7.75
N PRO A 18 -11.73 4.62 -7.10
CA PRO A 18 -11.48 3.35 -6.42
C PRO A 18 -11.48 2.13 -7.34
N MET A 19 -11.86 2.29 -8.62
CA MET A 19 -11.83 1.27 -9.66
C MET A 19 -12.77 0.06 -9.42
N GLY A 20 -14.02 0.32 -9.03
CA GLY A 20 -15.02 -0.74 -8.81
C GLY A 20 -16.47 -0.25 -8.73
N PRO A 21 -17.45 -1.16 -8.62
CA PRO A 21 -18.86 -0.80 -8.41
C PRO A 21 -19.14 -0.43 -6.94
N GLY A 22 -20.15 0.39 -6.70
CA GLY A 22 -20.46 0.87 -5.35
C GLY A 22 -20.85 -0.21 -4.33
N ALA A 23 -21.38 -1.34 -4.78
CA ALA A 23 -21.69 -2.48 -3.90
C ALA A 23 -20.43 -3.15 -3.32
N ASP A 24 -19.30 -3.05 -4.01
CA ASP A 24 -18.05 -3.73 -3.66
C ASP A 24 -17.03 -2.79 -2.99
N ILE A 25 -17.37 -1.49 -2.89
CA ILE A 25 -16.45 -0.46 -2.38
C ILE A 25 -16.89 0.01 -0.99
N SER A 26 -15.93 0.04 -0.07
CA SER A 26 -16.10 0.72 1.22
C SER A 26 -16.42 2.20 1.01
N ALA A 27 -17.54 2.66 1.60
CA ALA A 27 -17.96 4.05 1.52
C ALA A 27 -16.88 5.02 2.03
N ALA A 28 -16.14 4.65 3.08
CA ALA A 28 -15.06 5.47 3.63
C ALA A 28 -13.88 5.60 2.65
N ALA A 29 -13.54 4.53 1.92
CA ALA A 29 -12.51 4.55 0.89
C ALA A 29 -12.95 5.42 -0.30
N ALA A 30 -14.20 5.27 -0.76
CA ALA A 30 -14.76 6.10 -1.82
C ALA A 30 -14.75 7.60 -1.46
N LEU A 31 -15.20 7.96 -0.26
CA LEU A 31 -15.19 9.34 0.21
C LEU A 31 -13.77 9.92 0.29
N SER A 32 -12.78 9.11 0.70
CA SER A 32 -11.36 9.51 0.69
C SER A 32 -10.88 9.83 -0.73
N CYS A 33 -11.19 8.97 -1.69
CA CYS A 33 -10.87 9.21 -3.10
C CYS A 33 -11.56 10.46 -3.64
N PHE A 34 -12.86 10.65 -3.36
CA PHE A 34 -13.63 11.79 -3.84
C PHE A 34 -13.10 13.09 -3.26
N HIS A 35 -12.77 13.09 -1.97
CA HIS A 35 -12.21 14.25 -1.30
C HIS A 35 -10.96 14.75 -2.02
N VAL A 36 -10.00 13.86 -2.25
CA VAL A 36 -8.69 14.21 -2.83
C VAL A 36 -8.80 14.53 -4.33
N PHE A 37 -9.55 13.74 -5.10
CA PHE A 37 -9.46 13.76 -6.56
C PHE A 37 -10.62 14.48 -7.25
N ALA A 38 -11.78 14.63 -6.59
CA ALA A 38 -12.98 15.20 -7.20
C ALA A 38 -13.47 16.50 -6.52
N LEU A 39 -13.27 16.65 -5.21
CA LEU A 39 -13.96 17.67 -4.41
C LEU A 39 -13.05 18.80 -3.88
N GLN A 40 -11.74 18.56 -3.69
CA GLN A 40 -10.85 19.55 -3.06
C GLN A 40 -10.49 20.76 -3.94
N SER A 41 -10.25 20.60 -5.25
CA SER A 41 -9.99 21.74 -6.15
C SER A 41 -10.21 21.38 -7.63
N ARG A 42 -10.61 22.36 -8.45
CA ARG A 42 -10.70 22.19 -9.92
C ARG A 42 -9.32 21.87 -10.47
N GLY A 43 -9.19 20.73 -11.15
CA GLY A 43 -7.90 20.25 -11.68
C GLY A 43 -7.05 19.45 -10.69
N ALA A 44 -7.59 19.04 -9.53
CA ALA A 44 -6.90 18.15 -8.59
C ALA A 44 -6.60 16.74 -9.17
N PHE A 45 -7.26 16.37 -10.26
CA PHE A 45 -7.01 15.13 -10.96
C PHE A 45 -5.82 15.26 -11.92
N ASP A 46 -4.60 15.19 -11.39
CA ASP A 46 -3.34 15.21 -12.15
C ASP A 46 -2.69 13.82 -12.18
N VAL A 47 -3.24 12.93 -13.00
CA VAL A 47 -2.63 11.61 -13.23
C VAL A 47 -1.48 11.74 -14.20
N ARG A 48 -0.26 11.46 -13.73
CA ARG A 48 0.95 11.43 -14.55
C ARG A 48 1.43 10.00 -14.71
N TRP A 49 1.50 9.55 -15.96
CA TRP A 49 2.02 8.23 -16.30
C TRP A 49 3.55 8.26 -16.41
N CYS A 50 4.19 7.20 -15.90
CA CYS A 50 5.62 7.03 -16.09
C CYS A 50 5.95 6.86 -17.58
N ARG A 51 7.03 7.53 -18.02
CA ARG A 51 7.63 7.25 -19.34
C ARG A 51 8.56 6.03 -19.21
N GLY A 52 7.99 4.84 -19.43
CA GLY A 52 8.68 3.55 -19.30
C GLY A 52 7.99 2.61 -18.31
N GLY A 53 8.57 1.44 -18.09
CA GLY A 53 8.02 0.44 -17.19
C GLY A 53 8.10 0.86 -15.72
N ILE A 54 7.04 0.62 -14.94
CA ILE A 54 7.01 0.95 -13.51
C ILE A 54 8.11 0.24 -12.72
N SER A 55 8.41 -1.01 -13.08
CA SER A 55 9.50 -1.80 -12.49
C SER A 55 10.85 -1.13 -12.66
N GLU A 56 11.10 -0.53 -13.83
CA GLU A 56 12.36 0.14 -14.14
C GLU A 56 12.42 1.54 -13.54
N LYS A 57 11.34 2.33 -13.63
CA LYS A 57 11.35 3.75 -13.25
C LYS A 57 11.07 4.00 -11.77
N ILE A 58 10.38 3.10 -11.09
CA ILE A 58 10.02 3.25 -9.67
C ILE A 58 10.71 2.18 -8.83
N PHE A 59 10.45 0.90 -9.08
CA PHE A 59 10.88 -0.16 -8.16
C PHE A 59 12.40 -0.39 -8.18
N ALA A 60 13.05 -0.42 -9.34
CA ALA A 60 14.49 -0.65 -9.42
C ALA A 60 15.33 0.45 -8.71
N PRO A 61 15.06 1.76 -8.88
CA PRO A 61 15.75 2.80 -8.11
C PRO A 61 15.55 2.66 -6.60
N TRP A 62 14.35 2.25 -6.16
CA TRP A 62 14.07 2.04 -4.75
C TRP A 62 14.85 0.85 -4.20
N GLN A 63 14.85 -0.27 -4.92
CA GLN A 63 15.63 -1.46 -4.58
C GLN A 63 17.12 -1.12 -4.41
N GLN A 64 17.74 -0.45 -5.39
CA GLN A 64 19.15 -0.05 -5.32
C GLN A 64 19.44 0.83 -4.09
N ARG A 65 18.54 1.77 -3.78
CA ARG A 65 18.70 2.65 -2.60
C ARG A 65 18.52 1.92 -1.27
N LEU A 66 17.74 0.85 -1.22
CA LEU A 66 17.56 0.03 -0.02
C LEU A 66 18.76 -0.89 0.19
N GLU A 67 19.21 -1.58 -0.86
CA GLU A 67 20.39 -2.45 -0.84
C GLU A 67 21.67 -1.66 -0.47
N ALA A 68 21.80 -0.43 -0.98
CA ALA A 68 22.93 0.44 -0.65
C ALA A 68 23.02 0.83 0.84
N ARG A 69 21.95 0.67 1.63
CA ARG A 69 21.99 0.90 3.09
C ARG A 69 22.67 -0.24 3.84
N GLY A 70 22.79 -1.42 3.22
CA GLY A 70 23.43 -2.60 3.81
C GLY A 70 22.64 -3.29 4.92
N ASN A 71 21.47 -2.78 5.30
CA ASN A 71 20.61 -3.33 6.36
C ASN A 71 19.24 -3.79 5.85
N VAL A 72 19.06 -3.91 4.53
CA VAL A 72 17.81 -4.37 3.91
C VAL A 72 18.12 -5.57 3.02
N LEU A 73 17.48 -6.70 3.33
CA LEU A 73 17.48 -7.89 2.48
C LEU A 73 16.23 -7.89 1.61
N LEU A 74 16.40 -7.93 0.29
CA LEU A 74 15.29 -8.05 -0.66
C LEU A 74 15.25 -9.47 -1.22
N GLN A 75 14.13 -10.16 -1.03
CA GLN A 75 13.95 -11.54 -1.48
C GLN A 75 12.65 -11.68 -2.27
N GLY A 76 12.76 -11.93 -3.57
CA GLY A 76 11.64 -12.27 -4.44
C GLY A 76 11.28 -13.75 -4.36
N GLY A 77 10.02 -14.09 -4.67
CA GLY A 77 9.56 -15.49 -4.72
C GLY A 77 9.48 -16.19 -3.36
N ALA A 78 9.69 -15.48 -2.25
CA ALA A 78 9.53 -16.00 -0.90
C ALA A 78 8.06 -15.98 -0.46
N ARG A 79 7.50 -17.14 -0.13
CA ARG A 79 6.14 -17.22 0.42
C ARG A 79 6.21 -17.18 1.95
N VAL A 80 5.76 -16.09 2.53
CA VAL A 80 5.66 -15.94 3.99
C VAL A 80 4.56 -16.86 4.53
N SER A 81 4.88 -17.65 5.56
CA SER A 81 3.93 -18.52 6.27
C SER A 81 3.46 -17.94 7.59
N GLY A 82 4.24 -17.04 8.20
CA GLY A 82 3.93 -16.43 9.48
C GLY A 82 4.76 -15.18 9.77
N VAL A 83 4.22 -14.31 10.62
CA VAL A 83 4.94 -13.16 11.18
C VAL A 83 4.64 -13.13 12.67
N ARG A 84 5.69 -13.11 13.50
CA ARG A 84 5.56 -13.09 14.96
C ARG A 84 6.43 -11.99 15.55
N ALA A 85 5.94 -11.34 16.60
CA ALA A 85 6.76 -10.42 17.37
C ALA A 85 7.82 -11.20 18.15
N ALA A 86 9.07 -10.75 18.08
CA ALA A 86 10.10 -11.16 19.01
C ALA A 86 9.70 -10.64 20.39
N ILE A 87 9.65 -11.54 21.37
CA ILE A 87 9.39 -11.17 22.77
C ILE A 87 10.68 -10.56 23.32
N SER A 88 10.71 -9.25 23.57
CA SER A 88 11.79 -8.63 24.35
C SER A 88 11.45 -8.76 25.84
N PRO A 89 12.33 -9.36 26.68
CA PRO A 89 12.06 -9.55 28.11
C PRO A 89 12.21 -8.28 28.96
N THR A 90 12.43 -7.09 28.37
CA THR A 90 12.65 -5.85 29.14
C THR A 90 11.45 -4.90 29.11
N ARG A 91 10.69 -4.93 30.19
CA ARG A 91 9.74 -3.89 30.58
C ARG A 91 10.53 -2.70 31.15
N GLY A 92 10.84 -1.71 30.32
CA GLY A 92 11.47 -0.46 30.76
C GLY A 92 11.46 0.60 29.67
N ASP A 93 10.44 1.47 29.69
CA ASP A 93 10.30 2.86 29.21
C ASP A 93 11.09 3.45 28.03
N GLU A 94 11.78 2.66 27.20
CA GLU A 94 12.26 3.11 25.91
C GLU A 94 11.66 2.21 24.83
N ALA A 95 11.08 2.83 23.79
CA ALA A 95 10.42 2.16 22.68
C ALA A 95 11.43 1.35 21.86
N GLU A 96 11.86 0.20 22.40
CA GLU A 96 12.64 -0.77 21.67
C GLU A 96 11.74 -1.27 20.53
N ALA A 97 12.12 -0.95 19.29
CA ALA A 97 11.35 -1.33 18.12
C ALA A 97 11.08 -2.84 18.18
N GLN A 98 9.82 -3.21 18.33
CA GLN A 98 9.39 -4.60 18.44
C GLN A 98 9.88 -5.35 17.20
N ARG A 99 10.95 -6.13 17.35
CA ARG A 99 11.53 -6.89 16.23
C ARG A 99 10.50 -7.92 15.77
N LEU A 100 10.33 -8.06 14.46
CA LEU A 100 9.41 -9.04 13.89
C LEU A 100 10.23 -10.17 13.28
N LEU A 101 9.84 -11.41 13.55
CA LEU A 101 10.39 -12.60 12.92
C LEU A 101 9.42 -13.05 11.84
N VAL A 102 9.94 -13.23 10.63
CA VAL A 102 9.17 -13.64 9.45
C VAL A 102 9.52 -15.10 9.12
N GLU A 103 8.51 -15.96 9.12
CA GLU A 103 8.65 -17.35 8.70
C GLU A 103 8.39 -17.46 7.20
N VAL A 104 9.29 -18.13 6.49
CA VAL A 104 9.18 -18.36 5.05
C VAL A 104 9.00 -19.85 4.78
N LEU A 105 8.01 -20.18 3.96
CA LEU A 105 7.70 -21.56 3.60
C LEU A 105 8.92 -22.22 2.93
N GLY A 106 9.41 -23.32 3.53
CA GLY A 106 10.57 -24.06 3.02
C GLY A 106 11.93 -23.57 3.54
N GLN A 107 11.96 -22.61 4.47
CA GLN A 107 13.15 -22.22 5.24
C GLN A 107 12.96 -22.63 6.70
N ASP A 108 13.98 -23.28 7.29
CA ASP A 108 13.91 -23.75 8.68
C ASP A 108 14.11 -22.61 9.69
N GLU A 109 14.80 -21.54 9.30
CA GLU A 109 15.09 -20.39 10.16
C GLU A 109 14.26 -19.16 9.73
N PRO A 110 13.65 -18.44 10.70
CA PRO A 110 12.93 -17.19 10.43
C PRO A 110 13.91 -16.05 10.13
N ILE A 111 13.49 -15.13 9.27
CA ILE A 111 14.23 -13.90 8.94
C ILE A 111 13.86 -12.82 9.96
N ALA A 112 14.86 -12.07 10.45
CA ALA A 112 14.71 -10.99 11.43
C ALA A 112 14.93 -9.59 10.82
#